data_AF-A0A1K1PWY0-F1
#
_entry.id   AF-A0A1K1PWY0-F1
#
_cell.length_a   1.000
_cell.length_b   1.000
_cell.length_c   1.000
_cell.angle_alpha   90.00
_cell.angle_beta   90.00
_cell.angle_gamma   90.00
#
_symmetry.space_group_name_H-M   'P 1'
#
loop_
_entity.id
_entity.type
_entity.pdbx_description
1 polymer ?
#
loop_
_entity_poly.entity_id
_entity_poly.type
_entity_poly.pdbx_seq_one_letter_code
_entity_poly.pdbx_strand_id
1 'polypeptide(L)'
;MKMKGILAGLAASSIAAMMTAAISVSALTPAAAPQAEKMAKVNARAPMRNYISHDISNGTPELDLQQASSISTKVTGEIPLMILVIGFENAEYANDTDWANTIFEGEYSLSQYYTDQSCGKFTFAPVKETSEFDGDINTNTADKANDGVVHVNLDRNHENWAALESTEANVSMLTAYKEAIEKAGQYVDFASYDTNGNGAIETEELSIGIIVAGNEASYTGDKEDECGVWAHSFSFDWGVSNELMDYPTVNNVSLNKYICMGEWLSKDDELLNGVSTLAHELGHYLGLFDYYDINYNEEGEWLGYTPNRFSVMDGGSWGVNADKTGYLPFSFDPMSKFCLGWIEPQIVSEPGVYDVTAEDYTTAEEEGKYLIIPTANEGEYYIVEVRNNNKWDAGMKYFNPKEFPDGGVVLYHVDENVFTEPYPLDPDYTNADYNAINVPQHRPALTTLNLEIKGEDTLTTIGDNIVYVESELGEPAPVCTFSKSLWDLACAPSMGEALELPQYGTGDEKDLRSARTGSGIGIKFLDDNVGTGTMQIEIIKDYKEPTDSTESTSSTESTDSTESTSSTESTSSTESYDSVTSTPSTSSSKIDTTAVSNTGAGAGVGAAVAVVAGAVMTVAAKKRKED
;
A
#
# COMPACT_ATOMS: atom_id res chain seq x y z
N MET A 1 -5.30 23.93 12.77
CA MET A 1 -4.16 24.83 12.49
C MET A 1 -2.78 24.24 12.86
N LYS A 2 -2.69 23.14 13.66
CA LYS A 2 -1.41 22.44 13.93
C LYS A 2 -0.84 21.66 12.72
N MET A 3 -1.65 20.91 11.97
CA MET A 3 -1.21 19.99 10.89
C MET A 3 -0.27 20.55 9.80
N LYS A 4 -0.15 21.87 9.61
CA LYS A 4 0.75 22.46 8.61
C LYS A 4 2.26 22.30 8.91
N GLY A 5 2.63 21.73 10.06
CA GLY A 5 4.00 21.32 10.36
C GLY A 5 4.22 19.80 10.42
N ILE A 6 3.17 18.99 10.20
CA ILE A 6 3.18 17.54 10.44
C ILE A 6 3.37 16.75 9.14
N LEU A 7 2.71 17.16 8.05
CA LEU A 7 2.82 16.50 6.74
C LEU A 7 4.18 16.71 6.03
N ALA A 8 5.05 17.57 6.57
CA ALA A 8 6.34 17.91 5.97
C ALA A 8 7.44 16.84 6.15
N GLY A 9 7.15 15.73 6.86
CA GLY A 9 8.10 14.62 7.04
C GLY A 9 8.29 13.73 5.80
N LEU A 10 7.35 13.75 4.85
CA LEU A 10 7.34 12.88 3.66
C LEU A 10 8.35 13.27 2.56
N ALA A 11 9.32 14.15 2.86
CA ALA A 11 10.31 14.62 1.89
C ALA A 11 11.74 14.67 2.47
N ALA A 12 12.53 13.65 2.09
CA ALA A 12 13.99 13.54 2.22
C ALA A 12 14.60 13.30 3.62
N SER A 13 14.91 12.03 3.92
CA SER A 13 16.04 11.64 4.79
C SER A 13 16.75 10.42 4.19
N SER A 14 18.02 10.58 3.83
CA SER A 14 18.71 9.79 2.80
C SER A 14 20.03 9.16 3.29
N ILE A 15 20.48 8.10 2.59
CA ILE A 15 21.88 7.60 2.45
C ILE A 15 22.22 6.26 3.13
N ALA A 16 22.38 5.26 2.26
CA ALA A 16 22.94 3.92 2.44
C ALA A 16 24.28 3.76 3.23
N ALA A 17 24.43 2.58 3.83
CA ALA A 17 25.71 1.87 3.99
C ALA A 17 25.50 0.34 3.91
N MET A 18 26.43 -0.39 3.28
CA MET A 18 26.43 -1.87 3.19
C MET A 18 27.84 -2.42 3.50
N MET A 19 27.95 -3.60 4.13
CA MET A 19 28.73 -4.72 3.56
C MET A 19 28.61 -6.06 4.30
N THR A 20 28.62 -7.11 3.48
CA THR A 20 28.50 -8.55 3.74
C THR A 20 29.43 -9.22 4.76
N ALA A 21 28.95 -10.35 5.30
CA ALA A 21 29.76 -11.35 6.02
C ALA A 21 29.32 -12.81 5.75
N ALA A 22 29.74 -13.41 4.64
CA ALA A 22 29.46 -14.82 4.33
C ALA A 22 30.34 -15.81 5.12
N ILE A 23 29.74 -16.83 5.75
CA ILE A 23 30.45 -17.88 6.49
C ILE A 23 30.01 -19.29 6.03
N SER A 24 30.97 -20.19 5.82
CA SER A 24 30.77 -21.53 5.28
C SER A 24 30.28 -22.54 6.32
N VAL A 25 29.12 -23.16 6.07
CA VAL A 25 28.55 -24.22 6.93
C VAL A 25 29.44 -25.46 6.99
N SER A 26 29.81 -25.90 8.20
CA SER A 26 30.26 -27.28 8.44
C SER A 26 30.05 -27.74 9.90
N ALA A 27 29.56 -28.97 10.06
CA ALA A 27 29.41 -29.72 11.33
C ALA A 27 28.32 -29.29 12.33
N LEU A 28 27.04 -29.40 11.94
CA LEU A 28 25.90 -29.51 12.88
C LEU A 28 26.12 -30.63 13.91
N THR A 29 25.66 -30.40 15.15
CA THR A 29 25.76 -31.38 16.25
C THR A 29 24.41 -32.02 16.60
N PRO A 30 24.35 -33.15 17.33
CA PRO A 30 23.11 -33.93 17.51
C PRO A 30 21.98 -33.26 18.32
N ALA A 31 22.17 -32.05 18.84
CA ALA A 31 21.16 -31.34 19.62
C ALA A 31 20.04 -30.74 18.75
N ALA A 32 20.32 -30.39 17.49
CA ALA A 32 19.38 -29.64 16.63
C ALA A 32 18.17 -30.46 16.12
N ALA A 33 18.26 -31.79 16.12
CA ALA A 33 17.25 -32.64 15.45
C ALA A 33 15.81 -32.54 16.04
N PRO A 34 15.59 -32.54 17.37
CA PRO A 34 14.25 -32.41 17.93
C PRO A 34 13.65 -31.01 17.77
N GLN A 35 14.49 -29.98 17.64
CA GLN A 35 14.05 -28.63 17.29
C GLN A 35 13.62 -28.55 15.83
N ALA A 36 14.44 -29.05 14.89
CA ALA A 36 14.11 -29.03 13.46
C ALA A 36 12.77 -29.71 13.12
N GLU A 37 12.41 -30.79 13.83
CA GLU A 37 11.11 -31.48 13.68
C GLU A 37 9.91 -30.69 14.28
N LYS A 38 10.15 -29.72 15.16
CA LYS A 38 9.17 -28.68 15.51
C LYS A 38 9.11 -27.57 14.46
N MET A 39 10.27 -27.04 14.03
CA MET A 39 10.30 -25.85 13.15
C MET A 39 9.60 -26.08 11.81
N ALA A 40 9.65 -27.30 11.29
CA ALA A 40 8.92 -27.70 10.08
C ALA A 40 7.37 -27.66 10.20
N LYS A 41 6.81 -27.33 11.38
CA LYS A 41 5.37 -27.18 11.63
C LYS A 41 4.99 -25.72 11.90
N VAL A 42 5.79 -24.99 12.67
CA VAL A 42 5.49 -23.58 13.03
C VAL A 42 5.40 -22.66 11.80
N ASN A 43 6.08 -23.02 10.71
CA ASN A 43 6.04 -22.29 9.44
C ASN A 43 4.98 -22.84 8.47
N ALA A 44 3.84 -23.36 8.98
CA ALA A 44 2.78 -23.99 8.18
C ALA A 44 2.18 -23.06 7.11
N ARG A 45 1.99 -21.76 7.42
CA ARG A 45 1.67 -20.74 6.42
C ARG A 45 2.95 -20.08 5.91
N ALA A 46 3.53 -20.72 4.88
CA ALA A 46 4.53 -20.09 4.02
C ALA A 46 3.89 -18.95 3.18
N PRO A 47 4.70 -18.00 2.64
CA PRO A 47 4.20 -17.00 1.70
C PRO A 47 3.52 -17.64 0.48
N MET A 48 2.67 -16.87 -0.22
CA MET A 48 1.72 -17.35 -1.25
C MET A 48 2.31 -18.42 -2.17
N ARG A 49 3.55 -18.19 -2.62
CA ARG A 49 4.51 -19.11 -3.26
C ARG A 49 4.27 -20.62 -3.06
N ASN A 50 4.01 -21.10 -1.84
CA ASN A 50 3.85 -22.54 -1.58
C ASN A 50 2.54 -23.13 -2.13
N TYR A 51 1.49 -22.32 -2.34
CA TYR A 51 0.22 -22.78 -2.90
C TYR A 51 0.23 -22.83 -4.43
N ILE A 52 1.12 -22.07 -5.09
CA ILE A 52 1.10 -21.81 -6.54
C ILE A 52 2.03 -22.77 -7.32
N SER A 53 2.20 -24.01 -6.86
CA SER A 53 3.00 -25.03 -7.54
C SER A 53 2.15 -25.91 -8.48
N HIS A 54 1.84 -25.37 -9.68
CA HIS A 54 0.96 -26.04 -10.65
C HIS A 54 1.67 -27.04 -11.58
N ASP A 55 1.03 -28.19 -11.85
CA ASP A 55 1.52 -29.24 -12.75
C ASP A 55 1.07 -28.97 -14.20
N ILE A 56 1.85 -28.17 -14.94
CA ILE A 56 1.46 -27.58 -16.22
C ILE A 56 1.38 -28.64 -17.34
N SER A 57 0.16 -29.10 -17.67
CA SER A 57 -0.11 -29.69 -18.98
C SER A 57 -1.58 -29.60 -19.46
N ASN A 58 -1.81 -28.69 -20.42
CA ASN A 58 -2.68 -28.75 -21.62
C ASN A 58 -3.43 -27.42 -21.81
N GLY A 59 -3.02 -26.64 -22.83
CA GLY A 59 -3.46 -25.25 -22.96
C GLY A 59 -4.70 -24.98 -23.81
N THR A 60 -5.53 -24.08 -23.31
CA THR A 60 -6.27 -23.04 -24.05
C THR A 60 -6.30 -21.80 -23.15
N PRO A 61 -6.22 -20.56 -23.68
CA PRO A 61 -6.31 -19.35 -22.86
C PRO A 61 -7.75 -19.10 -22.42
N GLU A 62 -8.15 -19.81 -21.37
CA GLU A 62 -9.41 -19.66 -20.63
C GLU A 62 -8.98 -19.55 -19.16
N LEU A 63 -9.24 -18.39 -18.53
CA LEU A 63 -8.69 -18.06 -17.21
C LEU A 63 -9.33 -18.96 -16.15
N ASP A 64 -8.61 -20.02 -15.75
CA ASP A 64 -9.16 -21.03 -14.86
C ASP A 64 -9.22 -20.49 -13.44
N LEU A 65 -10.45 -20.29 -12.94
CA LEU A 65 -10.70 -19.95 -11.54
C LEU A 65 -10.08 -20.95 -10.56
N GLN A 66 -9.74 -22.18 -10.98
CA GLN A 66 -8.97 -23.11 -10.15
C GLN A 66 -7.51 -22.64 -9.95
N GLN A 67 -6.84 -22.08 -10.97
CA GLN A 67 -5.50 -21.49 -10.82
C GLN A 67 -5.56 -20.26 -9.91
N ALA A 68 -6.46 -19.32 -10.19
CA ALA A 68 -6.64 -18.13 -9.36
C ALA A 68 -7.02 -18.49 -7.90
N SER A 69 -7.88 -19.50 -7.71
CA SER A 69 -8.20 -20.03 -6.37
C SER A 69 -7.04 -20.76 -5.69
N SER A 70 -6.02 -21.20 -6.43
CA SER A 70 -4.79 -21.79 -5.87
C SER A 70 -3.82 -20.76 -5.30
N ILE A 71 -4.07 -19.46 -5.49
CA ILE A 71 -3.40 -18.37 -4.76
C ILE A 71 -4.13 -18.07 -3.44
N SER A 72 -5.41 -18.43 -3.32
CA SER A 72 -6.27 -18.04 -2.20
C SER A 72 -6.05 -18.90 -0.95
N THR A 73 -5.53 -18.30 0.12
CA THR A 73 -5.23 -18.96 1.41
C THR A 73 -6.44 -19.09 2.34
N LYS A 74 -7.60 -18.55 1.95
CA LYS A 74 -8.94 -18.65 2.60
C LYS A 74 -8.95 -18.42 4.12
N VAL A 75 -8.52 -17.23 4.52
CA VAL A 75 -8.64 -16.70 5.88
C VAL A 75 -10.11 -16.47 6.22
N THR A 76 -10.65 -17.25 7.16
CA THR A 76 -12.04 -17.14 7.64
C THR A 76 -12.16 -17.49 9.12
N GLY A 77 -13.20 -17.00 9.79
CA GLY A 77 -13.45 -17.23 11.22
C GLY A 77 -12.79 -16.18 12.12
N GLU A 78 -12.37 -16.61 13.32
CA GLU A 78 -11.72 -15.76 14.32
C GLU A 78 -10.31 -16.31 14.59
N ILE A 79 -9.27 -15.48 14.40
CA ILE A 79 -7.93 -15.78 14.93
C ILE A 79 -7.78 -15.03 16.28
N PRO A 80 -7.49 -15.73 17.39
CA PRO A 80 -7.14 -15.08 18.65
C PRO A 80 -5.92 -14.18 18.48
N LEU A 81 -5.97 -12.98 19.08
CA LEU A 81 -4.89 -11.99 19.07
C LEU A 81 -4.59 -11.57 20.51
N MET A 82 -3.33 -11.71 20.90
CA MET A 82 -2.79 -11.17 22.15
C MET A 82 -2.04 -9.89 21.86
N ILE A 83 -2.34 -8.83 22.62
CA ILE A 83 -1.63 -7.55 22.55
C ILE A 83 -0.73 -7.42 23.76
N LEU A 84 0.58 -7.52 23.55
CA LEU A 84 1.60 -7.51 24.59
C LEU A 84 2.27 -6.13 24.65
N VAL A 85 1.88 -5.31 25.63
CA VAL A 85 2.46 -3.98 25.85
C VAL A 85 3.68 -4.10 26.75
N ILE A 86 4.84 -3.65 26.27
CA ILE A 86 6.13 -3.89 26.94
C ILE A 86 6.82 -2.59 27.38
N GLY A 87 7.18 -2.53 28.66
CA GLY A 87 7.90 -1.41 29.29
C GLY A 87 9.31 -1.78 29.77
N PHE A 88 10.15 -0.77 29.98
CA PHE A 88 11.60 -0.88 30.22
C PHE A 88 12.09 0.10 31.28
N GLU A 89 13.27 -0.14 31.87
CA GLU A 89 13.90 0.74 32.89
C GLU A 89 14.11 2.20 32.44
N ASN A 90 14.25 2.45 31.13
CA ASN A 90 14.39 3.77 30.52
C ASN A 90 13.18 4.22 29.67
N ALA A 91 12.16 3.36 29.51
CA ALA A 91 11.01 3.63 28.65
C ALA A 91 9.72 3.02 29.24
N GLU A 92 8.98 3.83 29.98
CA GLU A 92 7.64 3.48 30.48
C GLU A 92 6.57 3.63 29.38
N TYR A 93 5.61 2.69 29.36
CA TYR A 93 4.39 2.77 28.55
C TYR A 93 3.35 3.74 29.16
N ALA A 94 2.32 4.08 28.39
CA ALA A 94 1.21 4.94 28.80
C ALA A 94 0.30 4.28 29.85
N ASN A 95 0.01 5.01 30.92
CA ASN A 95 -0.71 4.48 32.09
C ASN A 95 -2.25 4.60 32.01
N ASP A 96 -2.79 5.05 30.87
CA ASP A 96 -4.21 5.29 30.65
C ASP A 96 -4.68 5.00 29.20
N THR A 97 -3.88 4.32 28.38
CA THR A 97 -4.24 3.98 26.99
C THR A 97 -5.11 2.73 26.93
N ASP A 98 -6.35 2.87 26.44
CA ASP A 98 -7.30 1.79 26.22
C ASP A 98 -7.05 1.06 24.88
N TRP A 99 -6.03 0.19 24.89
CA TRP A 99 -5.68 -0.65 23.75
C TRP A 99 -6.81 -1.64 23.39
N ALA A 100 -7.58 -2.14 24.36
CA ALA A 100 -8.69 -3.05 24.11
C ALA A 100 -9.83 -2.38 23.33
N ASN A 101 -10.22 -1.15 23.69
CA ASN A 101 -11.15 -0.36 22.88
C ASN A 101 -10.58 -0.08 21.47
N THR A 102 -9.28 0.21 21.37
CA THR A 102 -8.61 0.53 20.10
C THR A 102 -8.57 -0.68 19.15
N ILE A 103 -8.47 -1.90 19.68
CA ILE A 103 -8.17 -3.10 18.90
C ILE A 103 -9.41 -4.02 18.76
N PHE A 104 -10.25 -4.13 19.78
CA PHE A 104 -11.36 -5.10 19.83
C PHE A 104 -12.77 -4.49 19.92
N GLU A 105 -12.99 -3.42 20.70
CA GLU A 105 -14.37 -2.98 21.03
C GLU A 105 -14.86 -1.69 20.34
N GLY A 106 -13.96 -0.80 19.91
CA GLY A 106 -14.29 0.56 19.48
C GLY A 106 -14.86 0.70 18.07
N GLU A 107 -15.50 1.85 17.80
CA GLU A 107 -15.81 2.29 16.43
C GLU A 107 -14.47 2.53 15.68
N TYR A 108 -14.34 1.96 14.48
CA TYR A 108 -13.07 1.86 13.73
C TYR A 108 -11.94 1.10 14.44
N SER A 109 -12.25 0.19 15.36
CA SER A 109 -11.27 -0.74 15.93
C SER A 109 -10.67 -1.70 14.89
N LEU A 110 -9.51 -2.28 15.20
CA LEU A 110 -8.82 -3.26 14.33
C LEU A 110 -9.70 -4.48 14.02
N SER A 111 -10.47 -4.97 14.99
CA SER A 111 -11.42 -6.07 14.77
C SER A 111 -12.58 -5.64 13.86
N GLN A 112 -13.08 -4.40 13.97
CA GLN A 112 -14.05 -3.88 13.00
C GLN A 112 -13.42 -3.70 11.61
N TYR A 113 -12.14 -3.34 11.51
CA TYR A 113 -11.43 -3.27 10.23
C TYR A 113 -11.42 -4.62 9.53
N TYR A 114 -10.87 -5.66 10.17
CA TYR A 114 -10.83 -7.00 9.57
C TYR A 114 -12.22 -7.58 9.30
N THR A 115 -13.21 -7.28 10.15
CA THR A 115 -14.63 -7.62 9.89
C THR A 115 -15.15 -6.94 8.63
N ASP A 116 -14.98 -5.62 8.48
CA ASP A 116 -15.47 -4.86 7.34
C ASP A 116 -14.75 -5.25 6.04
N GLN A 117 -13.42 -5.31 6.06
CA GLN A 117 -12.57 -5.62 4.90
C GLN A 117 -12.78 -7.05 4.37
N SER A 118 -13.16 -7.98 5.25
CA SER A 118 -13.53 -9.35 4.90
C SER A 118 -15.02 -9.55 4.59
N CYS A 119 -15.82 -8.47 4.62
CA CYS A 119 -17.28 -8.49 4.57
C CYS A 119 -17.93 -9.47 5.57
N GLY A 120 -17.34 -9.63 6.75
CA GLY A 120 -17.80 -10.49 7.84
C GLY A 120 -17.33 -11.94 7.77
N LYS A 121 -16.40 -12.27 6.86
CA LYS A 121 -15.80 -13.63 6.76
C LYS A 121 -14.73 -13.91 7.82
N PHE A 122 -14.04 -12.87 8.31
CA PHE A 122 -12.89 -12.99 9.20
C PHE A 122 -12.79 -11.82 10.20
N THR A 123 -12.26 -12.08 11.39
CA THR A 123 -11.76 -11.03 12.30
C THR A 123 -10.68 -11.56 13.25
N PHE A 124 -10.01 -10.66 13.95
CA PHE A 124 -9.21 -10.98 15.13
C PHE A 124 -10.08 -10.87 16.39
N ALA A 125 -9.82 -11.70 17.40
CA ALA A 125 -10.59 -11.75 18.64
C ALA A 125 -9.66 -11.69 19.87
N PRO A 126 -10.06 -11.07 20.99
CA PRO A 126 -9.21 -10.97 22.18
C PRO A 126 -8.95 -12.34 22.79
N VAL A 127 -7.70 -12.57 23.22
CA VAL A 127 -7.36 -13.75 24.02
C VAL A 127 -8.04 -13.75 25.39
N LYS A 128 -8.30 -14.95 25.91
CA LYS A 128 -8.57 -15.17 27.33
C LYS A 128 -7.25 -15.12 28.08
N GLU A 129 -7.18 -14.22 29.05
CA GLU A 129 -5.98 -13.92 29.82
C GLU A 129 -6.38 -13.38 31.22
N THR A 130 -5.43 -12.95 32.06
CA THR A 130 -5.69 -12.49 33.44
C THR A 130 -4.80 -11.33 33.94
N SER A 131 -4.31 -10.50 33.02
CA SER A 131 -3.82 -9.15 33.31
C SER A 131 -4.99 -8.32 33.85
N GLU A 132 -4.73 -7.42 34.80
CA GLU A 132 -5.62 -6.32 35.13
C GLU A 132 -4.78 -5.23 35.81
N PHE A 133 -5.30 -4.00 35.85
CA PHE A 133 -4.67 -2.93 36.63
C PHE A 133 -4.53 -3.31 38.11
N ASP A 134 -3.29 -3.51 38.58
CA ASP A 134 -2.97 -3.75 40.00
C ASP A 134 -2.31 -2.53 40.69
N GLY A 135 -1.69 -1.64 39.91
CA GLY A 135 -1.00 -0.45 40.40
C GLY A 135 0.39 -0.69 41.02
N ASP A 136 1.00 -1.86 40.77
CA ASP A 136 2.35 -2.24 41.25
C ASP A 136 3.19 -2.88 40.12
N ILE A 137 2.66 -3.93 39.46
CA ILE A 137 3.29 -4.59 38.30
C ILE A 137 2.69 -4.06 36.99
N ASN A 138 1.36 -3.90 36.95
CA ASN A 138 0.61 -3.33 35.84
C ASN A 138 0.06 -1.94 36.23
N THR A 139 0.63 -0.92 35.61
CA THR A 139 0.30 0.49 35.86
C THR A 139 -0.73 1.07 34.90
N ASN A 140 -1.15 0.36 33.84
CA ASN A 140 -2.16 0.88 32.91
C ASN A 140 -3.57 0.75 33.49
N THR A 141 -4.19 1.89 33.79
CA THR A 141 -5.52 2.00 34.40
C THR A 141 -6.69 1.60 33.50
N ALA A 142 -6.45 1.32 32.21
CA ALA A 142 -7.44 0.82 31.27
C ALA A 142 -7.48 -0.71 31.16
N ASP A 143 -6.44 -1.43 31.56
CA ASP A 143 -6.30 -2.90 31.41
C ASP A 143 -7.31 -3.67 32.29
N LYS A 144 -8.00 -4.66 31.69
CA LYS A 144 -9.05 -5.48 32.32
C LYS A 144 -8.96 -6.94 31.88
N ALA A 145 -8.96 -7.87 32.84
CA ALA A 145 -8.87 -9.30 32.55
C ALA A 145 -9.88 -9.82 31.51
N ASN A 146 -9.35 -10.47 30.48
CA ASN A 146 -10.01 -10.98 29.26
C ASN A 146 -10.41 -9.88 28.25
N ASP A 147 -9.73 -8.73 28.23
CA ASP A 147 -9.83 -7.73 27.16
C ASP A 147 -8.83 -7.93 26.00
N GLY A 148 -7.95 -8.94 26.11
CA GLY A 148 -6.98 -9.34 25.09
C GLY A 148 -5.62 -8.64 25.17
N VAL A 149 -5.46 -7.70 26.10
CA VAL A 149 -4.22 -6.95 26.33
C VAL A 149 -3.49 -7.51 27.56
N VAL A 150 -2.16 -7.54 27.50
CA VAL A 150 -1.28 -7.96 28.59
C VAL A 150 -0.16 -6.92 28.73
N HIS A 151 -0.02 -6.32 29.90
CA HIS A 151 1.10 -5.39 30.17
C HIS A 151 2.21 -6.09 30.95
N VAL A 152 3.46 -5.94 30.49
CA VAL A 152 4.66 -6.44 31.19
C VAL A 152 5.78 -5.41 31.22
N ASN A 153 6.46 -5.30 32.36
CA ASN A 153 7.69 -4.54 32.50
C ASN A 153 8.91 -5.47 32.48
N LEU A 154 9.94 -5.13 31.70
CA LEU A 154 11.18 -5.89 31.56
C LEU A 154 12.29 -5.29 32.43
N ASP A 155 13.08 -6.14 33.06
CA ASP A 155 14.19 -5.75 33.97
C ASP A 155 15.46 -5.37 33.17
N ARG A 156 15.29 -4.55 32.14
CA ARG A 156 16.33 -4.09 31.21
C ARG A 156 15.95 -2.75 30.58
N ASN A 157 16.91 -2.14 29.89
CA ASN A 157 16.67 -0.97 29.06
C ASN A 157 16.16 -1.37 27.67
N HIS A 158 15.35 -0.50 27.07
CA HIS A 158 15.11 -0.43 25.64
C HIS A 158 16.40 0.04 24.96
N GLU A 159 16.90 -0.71 23.98
CA GLU A 159 18.26 -0.51 23.41
C GLU A 159 18.29 0.31 22.11
N ASN A 160 17.11 0.80 21.68
CA ASN A 160 16.81 1.39 20.36
C ASN A 160 16.92 0.36 19.22
N TRP A 161 15.77 0.08 18.61
CA TRP A 161 15.58 -0.88 17.52
C TRP A 161 14.90 -0.22 16.31
N ALA A 162 15.01 1.10 16.19
CA ALA A 162 14.54 1.89 15.06
C ALA A 162 15.27 1.52 13.75
N ALA A 163 16.50 1.01 13.85
CA ALA A 163 17.26 0.42 12.74
C ALA A 163 17.84 -0.95 13.16
N LEU A 164 17.61 -1.98 12.35
CA LEU A 164 18.00 -3.38 12.61
C LEU A 164 19.20 -3.81 11.74
N GLU A 165 20.25 -3.00 11.73
CA GLU A 165 21.41 -3.15 10.82
C GLU A 165 22.39 -4.28 11.19
N SER A 166 22.17 -5.02 12.28
CA SER A 166 23.13 -6.02 12.78
C SER A 166 22.46 -7.22 13.45
N THR A 167 23.11 -8.38 13.36
CA THR A 167 22.68 -9.59 14.09
C THR A 167 22.64 -9.35 15.60
N GLU A 168 23.54 -8.53 16.15
CA GLU A 168 23.52 -8.11 17.55
C GLU A 168 22.26 -7.32 17.93
N ALA A 169 21.80 -6.38 17.09
CA ALA A 169 20.55 -5.65 17.30
C ALA A 169 19.34 -6.59 17.23
N ASN A 170 19.30 -7.48 16.23
CA ASN A 170 18.25 -8.48 16.07
C ASN A 170 18.16 -9.40 17.29
N VAL A 171 19.29 -9.94 17.76
CA VAL A 171 19.37 -10.76 18.97
C VAL A 171 18.92 -9.98 20.21
N SER A 172 19.30 -8.71 20.35
CA SER A 172 18.88 -7.88 21.49
C SER A 172 17.36 -7.70 21.55
N MET A 173 16.75 -7.31 20.42
CA MET A 173 15.30 -7.11 20.26
C MET A 173 14.52 -8.40 20.49
N LEU A 174 14.88 -9.48 19.78
CA LEU A 174 14.24 -10.79 19.91
C LEU A 174 14.39 -11.37 21.32
N THR A 175 15.47 -11.04 22.05
CA THR A 175 15.59 -11.38 23.47
C THR A 175 14.55 -10.65 24.31
N ALA A 176 14.34 -9.34 24.10
CA ALA A 176 13.35 -8.58 24.85
C ALA A 176 11.91 -9.08 24.59
N TYR A 177 11.57 -9.37 23.33
CA TYR A 177 10.25 -9.90 22.97
C TYR A 177 10.04 -11.31 23.52
N LYS A 178 11.08 -12.15 23.55
CA LYS A 178 11.03 -13.45 24.22
C LYS A 178 10.82 -13.32 25.72
N GLU A 179 11.58 -12.47 26.39
CA GLU A 179 11.43 -12.21 27.84
C GLU A 179 10.02 -11.71 28.17
N ALA A 180 9.42 -10.88 27.30
CA ALA A 180 8.05 -10.42 27.44
C ALA A 180 7.02 -11.54 27.28
N ILE A 181 7.13 -12.39 26.25
CA ILE A 181 6.21 -13.53 26.02
C ILE A 181 6.33 -14.55 27.16
N GLU A 182 7.53 -14.81 27.65
CA GLU A 182 7.75 -15.71 28.79
C GLU A 182 7.21 -15.12 30.11
N LYS A 183 7.23 -13.78 30.30
CA LYS A 183 6.50 -13.10 31.39
C LYS A 183 4.97 -13.10 31.20
N ALA A 184 4.47 -13.05 29.97
CA ALA A 184 3.02 -13.09 29.68
C ALA A 184 2.39 -14.45 30.04
N GLY A 185 3.17 -15.54 30.03
CA GLY A 185 2.71 -16.89 30.38
C GLY A 185 2.25 -17.11 31.83
N GLN A 186 2.29 -16.08 32.68
CA GLN A 186 1.62 -16.10 34.00
C GLN A 186 0.14 -15.67 33.93
N TYR A 187 -0.24 -14.93 32.87
CA TYR A 187 -1.60 -14.43 32.61
C TYR A 187 -2.30 -15.23 31.50
N VAL A 188 -1.53 -15.74 30.53
CA VAL A 188 -2.02 -16.48 29.35
C VAL A 188 -1.62 -17.95 29.43
N ASP A 189 -2.57 -18.87 29.29
CA ASP A 189 -2.26 -20.29 29.06
C ASP A 189 -2.09 -20.54 27.55
N PHE A 190 -0.90 -20.29 27.02
CA PHE A 190 -0.61 -20.45 25.60
C PHE A 190 -0.91 -21.86 25.07
N ALA A 191 -0.78 -22.89 25.91
CA ALA A 191 -1.12 -24.28 25.54
C ALA A 191 -2.63 -24.54 25.37
N SER A 192 -3.49 -23.56 25.67
CA SER A 192 -4.92 -23.61 25.32
C SER A 192 -5.22 -23.19 23.88
N TYR A 193 -4.23 -22.64 23.17
CA TYR A 193 -4.32 -22.22 21.76
C TYR A 193 -3.63 -23.19 20.79
N ASP A 194 -2.75 -24.10 21.24
CA ASP A 194 -2.27 -25.25 20.43
C ASP A 194 -3.44 -26.24 20.23
N THR A 195 -4.31 -25.93 19.27
CA THR A 195 -5.56 -26.64 18.98
C THR A 195 -5.30 -27.99 18.32
N ASN A 196 -4.22 -28.09 17.54
CA ASN A 196 -3.84 -29.30 16.83
C ASN A 196 -2.98 -30.27 17.70
N GLY A 197 -2.39 -29.76 18.78
CA GLY A 197 -1.67 -30.52 19.81
C GLY A 197 -0.24 -30.89 19.44
N ASN A 198 0.45 -30.10 18.61
CA ASN A 198 1.80 -30.43 18.13
C ASN A 198 2.96 -29.89 18.98
N GLY A 199 2.68 -29.02 19.96
CA GLY A 199 3.65 -28.38 20.83
C GLY A 199 4.22 -27.08 20.28
N ALA A 200 3.53 -26.41 19.38
CA ALA A 200 3.82 -25.07 18.88
C ALA A 200 2.52 -24.29 18.66
N ILE A 201 2.64 -22.99 18.43
CA ILE A 201 1.53 -22.12 18.01
C ILE A 201 1.68 -21.84 16.51
N GLU A 202 0.70 -22.25 15.71
CA GLU A 202 0.62 -21.94 14.28
C GLU A 202 -0.07 -20.58 14.03
N THR A 203 0.13 -20.03 12.83
CA THR A 203 -0.43 -18.73 12.39
C THR A 203 -1.95 -18.65 12.42
N GLU A 204 -2.61 -19.80 12.34
CA GLU A 204 -4.05 -19.99 12.36
C GLU A 204 -4.61 -20.11 13.80
N GLU A 205 -3.75 -20.19 14.81
CA GLU A 205 -4.13 -20.56 16.18
C GLU A 205 -4.06 -19.40 17.18
N LEU A 206 -3.02 -18.57 17.11
CA LEU A 206 -2.86 -17.38 17.95
C LEU A 206 -1.84 -16.39 17.36
N SER A 207 -2.30 -15.16 17.11
CA SER A 207 -1.47 -14.02 16.74
C SER A 207 -0.96 -13.25 17.95
N ILE A 208 0.26 -12.71 17.84
CA ILE A 208 0.97 -11.98 18.89
C ILE A 208 1.34 -10.61 18.32
N GLY A 209 0.70 -9.55 18.82
CA GLY A 209 1.08 -8.18 18.57
C GLY A 209 1.83 -7.58 19.76
N ILE A 210 2.98 -6.95 19.54
CA ILE A 210 3.81 -6.37 20.59
C ILE A 210 3.82 -4.85 20.45
N ILE A 211 3.38 -4.14 21.49
CA ILE A 211 3.41 -2.67 21.53
C ILE A 211 4.58 -2.25 22.41
N VAL A 212 5.58 -1.62 21.79
CA VAL A 212 6.86 -1.31 22.44
C VAL A 212 6.84 0.11 22.98
N ALA A 213 7.08 0.29 24.29
CA ALA A 213 7.18 1.60 24.91
C ALA A 213 8.32 2.43 24.26
N GLY A 214 7.94 3.35 23.38
CA GLY A 214 8.88 4.05 22.50
C GLY A 214 8.17 4.72 21.33
N ASN A 215 8.98 5.31 20.44
CA ASN A 215 8.55 5.90 19.18
C ASN A 215 8.49 4.85 18.05
N GLU A 216 7.61 5.11 17.09
CA GLU A 216 7.50 4.37 15.83
C GLU A 216 8.45 4.98 14.80
N ALA A 217 9.51 4.24 14.47
CA ALA A 217 10.62 4.73 13.64
C ALA A 217 10.20 4.98 12.19
N SER A 218 9.17 4.31 11.68
CA SER A 218 8.58 4.63 10.37
C SER A 218 7.98 6.04 10.29
N TYR A 219 7.70 6.69 11.44
CA TYR A 219 7.29 8.08 11.52
C TYR A 219 8.42 9.01 12.03
N THR A 220 9.19 8.63 13.05
CA THR A 220 10.21 9.52 13.64
C THR A 220 11.58 9.48 12.95
N GLY A 221 11.84 8.46 12.13
CA GLY A 221 13.19 8.05 11.75
C GLY A 221 13.96 7.43 12.93
N ASP A 222 15.14 6.87 12.65
CA ASP A 222 16.11 6.49 13.67
C ASP A 222 16.82 7.72 14.27
N LYS A 223 17.07 7.65 15.58
CA LYS A 223 17.63 8.72 16.40
C LYS A 223 18.36 8.10 17.61
N GLU A 224 19.69 8.21 17.64
CA GLU A 224 20.56 7.55 18.65
C GLU A 224 20.15 7.77 20.13
N ASP A 225 19.57 8.92 20.47
CA ASP A 225 19.19 9.31 21.85
C ASP A 225 17.71 8.98 22.22
N GLU A 226 16.91 8.40 21.31
CA GLU A 226 15.50 8.06 21.56
C GLU A 226 15.25 6.54 21.56
N CYS A 227 14.25 6.11 22.33
CA CYS A 227 13.79 4.71 22.30
C CYS A 227 12.76 4.55 21.18
N GLY A 228 13.19 3.99 20.03
CA GLY A 228 12.28 3.70 18.91
C GLY A 228 12.34 2.25 18.41
N VAL A 229 11.30 1.83 17.71
CA VAL A 229 11.26 0.60 16.91
C VAL A 229 10.53 0.87 15.61
N TRP A 230 10.95 0.25 14.50
CA TRP A 230 10.19 0.26 13.25
C TRP A 230 9.18 -0.89 13.28
N ALA A 231 7.90 -0.63 12.98
CA ALA A 231 6.88 -1.68 12.90
C ALA A 231 7.27 -2.82 11.93
N HIS A 232 6.98 -4.07 12.31
CA HIS A 232 7.28 -5.22 11.45
C HIS A 232 6.57 -6.51 11.89
N SER A 233 6.38 -7.41 10.92
CA SER A 233 5.81 -8.76 11.08
C SER A 233 6.86 -9.84 10.81
N PHE A 234 7.65 -10.18 11.83
CA PHE A 234 8.81 -11.08 11.70
C PHE A 234 8.64 -12.44 12.41
N SER A 235 9.75 -13.17 12.48
CA SER A 235 9.89 -14.50 13.05
C SER A 235 11.04 -14.48 14.05
N PHE A 236 11.03 -15.28 15.11
CA PHE A 236 12.13 -15.38 16.07
C PHE A 236 13.43 -15.99 15.50
N ASP A 237 13.40 -16.47 14.25
CA ASP A 237 14.55 -16.84 13.42
C ASP A 237 14.89 -15.83 12.29
N TRP A 238 14.26 -14.66 12.25
CA TRP A 238 14.59 -13.62 11.27
C TRP A 238 15.93 -12.94 11.60
N GLY A 239 16.82 -12.85 10.62
CA GLY A 239 18.11 -12.14 10.75
C GLY A 239 19.08 -12.72 11.79
N VAL A 240 18.78 -13.90 12.34
CA VAL A 240 19.56 -14.62 13.37
C VAL A 240 19.63 -16.11 13.04
N SER A 241 20.41 -16.88 13.80
CA SER A 241 20.41 -18.34 13.70
C SER A 241 19.97 -18.98 15.02
N ASN A 242 19.45 -20.20 14.94
CA ASN A 242 19.01 -20.99 16.09
C ASN A 242 20.18 -21.41 17.02
N GLU A 243 21.44 -21.10 16.67
CA GLU A 243 22.59 -21.22 17.58
C GLU A 243 22.81 -19.95 18.44
N LEU A 244 22.18 -18.83 18.06
CA LEU A 244 22.21 -17.54 18.77
C LEU A 244 20.93 -17.30 19.58
N MET A 245 19.77 -17.72 19.05
CA MET A 245 18.46 -17.52 19.68
C MET A 245 17.61 -18.80 19.69
N ASP A 246 17.13 -19.17 20.88
CA ASP A 246 16.02 -20.12 21.05
C ASP A 246 14.68 -19.37 20.99
N TYR A 247 13.71 -19.89 20.25
CA TYR A 247 12.31 -19.41 20.23
C TYR A 247 11.69 -19.31 21.64
N PRO A 248 10.75 -18.39 21.89
CA PRO A 248 9.93 -18.37 23.11
C PRO A 248 9.24 -19.72 23.31
N THR A 249 9.36 -20.30 24.51
CA THR A 249 8.73 -21.60 24.82
C THR A 249 8.10 -21.57 26.21
N VAL A 250 6.77 -21.53 26.23
CA VAL A 250 5.95 -21.20 27.41
C VAL A 250 4.72 -22.12 27.42
N ASN A 251 4.22 -22.51 28.59
CA ASN A 251 3.16 -23.54 28.76
C ASN A 251 3.44 -24.91 28.07
N ASN A 252 4.69 -25.18 27.66
CA ASN A 252 5.18 -26.29 26.81
C ASN A 252 4.97 -26.15 25.30
N VAL A 253 4.38 -25.04 24.82
CA VAL A 253 4.30 -24.69 23.39
C VAL A 253 5.42 -23.72 23.00
N SER A 254 5.80 -23.71 21.73
CA SER A 254 6.82 -22.79 21.16
C SER A 254 6.18 -21.84 20.15
N LEU A 255 6.58 -20.57 20.15
CA LEU A 255 6.04 -19.53 19.25
C LEU A 255 7.12 -19.08 18.24
N ASN A 256 6.74 -18.68 17.02
CA ASN A 256 7.69 -18.10 16.04
C ASN A 256 7.24 -16.74 15.47
N LYS A 257 6.00 -16.61 15.00
CA LYS A 257 5.53 -15.37 14.38
C LYS A 257 5.08 -14.34 15.43
N TYR A 258 5.40 -13.07 15.19
CA TYR A 258 4.89 -11.92 15.93
C TYR A 258 4.79 -10.72 14.99
N ILE A 259 3.98 -9.73 15.37
CA ILE A 259 4.08 -8.37 14.85
C ILE A 259 4.48 -7.41 15.96
N CYS A 260 5.07 -6.26 15.64
CA CYS A 260 5.24 -5.18 16.61
C CYS A 260 5.06 -3.79 16.01
N MET A 261 4.85 -2.80 16.88
CA MET A 261 4.92 -1.38 16.56
C MET A 261 5.41 -0.56 17.75
N GLY A 262 5.90 0.66 17.51
CA GLY A 262 6.13 1.65 18.56
C GLY A 262 4.81 2.13 19.16
N GLU A 263 4.77 2.33 20.49
CA GLU A 263 3.59 2.83 21.21
C GLU A 263 3.12 4.21 20.72
N TRP A 264 4.06 5.09 20.38
CA TRP A 264 3.81 6.45 19.91
C TRP A 264 4.23 6.59 18.45
N LEU A 265 3.38 7.15 17.59
CA LEU A 265 3.86 7.70 16.32
C LEU A 265 4.85 8.84 16.57
N SER A 266 4.59 9.70 17.56
CA SER A 266 5.56 10.68 18.06
C SER A 266 5.24 11.03 19.52
N LYS A 267 6.09 10.59 20.45
CA LYS A 267 5.96 10.87 21.89
C LYS A 267 6.15 12.35 22.20
N ASP A 268 6.95 13.06 21.38
CA ASP A 268 7.15 14.52 21.45
C ASP A 268 5.90 15.32 21.04
N ASP A 269 5.08 14.80 20.12
CA ASP A 269 3.81 15.41 19.69
C ASP A 269 2.59 14.97 20.53
N GLU A 270 2.80 14.09 21.52
CA GLU A 270 1.75 13.35 22.25
C GLU A 270 0.85 12.53 21.30
N LEU A 271 1.41 12.02 20.19
CA LEU A 271 0.71 11.28 19.15
C LEU A 271 0.90 9.76 19.33
N LEU A 272 -0.12 9.10 19.89
CA LEU A 272 -0.18 7.64 20.04
C LEU A 272 -0.24 6.93 18.67
N ASN A 273 0.30 5.71 18.58
CA ASN A 273 0.10 4.81 17.46
C ASN A 273 -1.27 4.08 17.54
N GLY A 274 -1.62 3.26 16.54
CA GLY A 274 -2.92 2.58 16.56
C GLY A 274 -3.26 1.74 15.32
N VAL A 275 -4.55 1.72 14.99
CA VAL A 275 -5.17 0.77 14.05
C VAL A 275 -4.51 0.76 12.67
N SER A 276 -4.02 1.89 12.16
CA SER A 276 -3.30 1.99 10.88
C SER A 276 -2.12 1.03 10.75
N THR A 277 -1.22 1.03 11.74
CA THR A 277 0.00 0.21 11.71
C THR A 277 -0.33 -1.26 11.98
N LEU A 278 -1.18 -1.54 12.96
CA LEU A 278 -1.62 -2.93 13.23
C LEU A 278 -2.40 -3.55 12.05
N ALA A 279 -3.13 -2.75 11.26
CA ALA A 279 -3.84 -3.20 10.08
C ALA A 279 -2.88 -3.62 8.94
N HIS A 280 -1.77 -2.89 8.78
CA HIS A 280 -0.70 -3.22 7.85
C HIS A 280 0.04 -4.50 8.27
N GLU A 281 0.55 -4.54 9.50
CA GLU A 281 1.35 -5.66 9.99
C GLU A 281 0.59 -6.99 10.09
N LEU A 282 -0.69 -6.95 10.49
CA LEU A 282 -1.51 -8.17 10.47
C LEU A 282 -1.84 -8.64 9.03
N GLY A 283 -1.66 -7.78 8.01
CA GLY A 283 -1.71 -8.19 6.61
C GLY A 283 -0.57 -9.15 6.27
N HIS A 284 0.66 -8.83 6.68
CA HIS A 284 1.80 -9.74 6.57
C HIS A 284 1.65 -11.00 7.41
N TYR A 285 1.09 -10.90 8.62
CA TYR A 285 0.79 -12.05 9.47
C TYR A 285 -0.17 -13.05 8.80
N LEU A 286 -1.11 -12.56 7.97
CA LEU A 286 -2.00 -13.38 7.16
C LEU A 286 -1.38 -13.86 5.82
N GLY A 287 -0.19 -13.38 5.46
CA GLY A 287 0.59 -13.82 4.30
C GLY A 287 0.62 -12.86 3.10
N LEU A 288 0.27 -11.58 3.29
CA LEU A 288 0.39 -10.54 2.25
C LEU A 288 1.81 -9.95 2.16
N PHE A 289 2.12 -9.40 0.99
CA PHE A 289 3.38 -8.69 0.70
C PHE A 289 3.19 -7.18 0.74
N ASP A 290 4.30 -6.44 0.85
CA ASP A 290 4.34 -5.01 0.51
C ASP A 290 4.18 -4.79 -0.99
N TYR A 291 3.50 -3.71 -1.36
CA TYR A 291 3.47 -3.22 -2.75
C TYR A 291 4.21 -1.89 -2.94
N TYR A 292 4.67 -1.25 -1.86
CA TYR A 292 5.53 -0.09 -1.93
C TYR A 292 7.00 -0.49 -2.19
N ASP A 293 7.84 0.48 -2.57
CA ASP A 293 9.28 0.26 -2.69
C ASP A 293 9.91 0.18 -1.28
N ILE A 294 10.50 -0.97 -0.95
CA ILE A 294 11.21 -1.21 0.32
C ILE A 294 12.74 -1.01 0.18
N ASN A 295 13.24 -0.66 -1.01
CA ASN A 295 14.65 -0.41 -1.29
C ASN A 295 14.86 1.05 -1.76
N TYR A 296 14.53 1.99 -0.87
CA TYR A 296 14.63 3.45 -1.03
C TYR A 296 16.02 4.02 -1.43
N ASN A 297 17.02 3.17 -1.73
CA ASN A 297 18.38 3.55 -2.11
C ASN A 297 18.65 3.43 -3.62
N GLU A 298 17.70 2.93 -4.42
CA GLU A 298 17.85 2.72 -5.87
C GLU A 298 16.83 3.52 -6.69
N GLU A 299 17.20 3.88 -7.94
CA GLU A 299 16.32 4.60 -8.87
C GLU A 299 15.89 3.67 -10.02
N GLY A 300 14.61 3.67 -10.38
CA GLY A 300 14.10 2.83 -11.47
C GLY A 300 12.78 3.30 -12.08
N GLU A 301 12.47 2.73 -13.25
CA GLU A 301 11.33 3.14 -14.07
C GLU A 301 9.96 2.83 -13.44
N TRP A 302 9.90 1.84 -12.55
CA TRP A 302 8.66 1.32 -11.98
C TRP A 302 8.31 1.84 -10.58
N LEU A 303 9.21 2.57 -9.92
CA LEU A 303 9.05 3.00 -8.51
C LEU A 303 7.78 3.81 -8.21
N GLY A 304 7.24 4.54 -9.20
CA GLY A 304 5.97 5.28 -9.05
C GLY A 304 4.68 4.49 -9.31
N TYR A 305 4.78 3.21 -9.71
CA TYR A 305 3.67 2.41 -10.24
C TYR A 305 3.10 1.43 -9.20
N THR A 306 2.66 1.92 -8.04
CA THR A 306 2.14 1.06 -6.95
C THR A 306 0.61 1.21 -6.76
N PRO A 307 -0.02 0.42 -5.87
CA PRO A 307 -1.38 0.69 -5.37
C PRO A 307 -1.52 2.02 -4.62
N ASN A 308 -0.44 2.51 -4.01
CA ASN A 308 -0.38 3.73 -3.23
C ASN A 308 -1.48 3.77 -2.15
N ARG A 309 -2.18 4.90 -2.00
CA ARG A 309 -3.33 5.07 -1.08
C ARG A 309 -4.47 4.04 -1.22
N PHE A 310 -4.49 3.23 -2.28
CA PHE A 310 -5.56 2.26 -2.52
C PHE A 310 -5.29 0.86 -1.96
N SER A 311 -4.13 0.61 -1.32
CA SER A 311 -3.90 -0.56 -0.46
C SER A 311 -3.36 -0.14 0.90
N VAL A 312 -3.76 -0.85 1.95
CA VAL A 312 -3.12 -0.78 3.28
C VAL A 312 -1.74 -1.47 3.30
N MET A 313 -1.42 -2.30 2.30
CA MET A 313 -0.08 -2.87 2.07
C MET A 313 0.84 -1.92 1.28
N ASP A 314 0.53 -0.62 1.37
CA ASP A 314 1.15 0.55 0.74
C ASP A 314 0.64 1.77 1.54
N GLY A 315 0.75 3.00 1.00
CA GLY A 315 0.40 4.26 1.67
C GLY A 315 -1.06 4.43 2.13
N GLY A 316 -1.94 3.44 1.93
CA GLY A 316 -3.28 3.42 2.54
C GLY A 316 -3.27 3.20 4.06
N SER A 317 -2.19 2.64 4.63
CA SER A 317 -1.99 2.59 6.09
C SER A 317 -1.92 4.00 6.70
N TRP A 318 -1.23 4.92 6.02
CA TRP A 318 -1.12 6.35 6.34
C TRP A 318 -2.37 7.19 6.02
N GLY A 319 -3.51 6.54 5.75
CA GLY A 319 -4.80 7.20 5.59
C GLY A 319 -5.18 8.06 6.80
N VAL A 320 -6.01 9.08 6.58
CA VAL A 320 -6.51 9.97 7.65
C VAL A 320 -8.01 9.83 7.82
N ASN A 321 -8.51 10.07 9.03
CA ASN A 321 -9.94 10.06 9.29
C ASN A 321 -10.68 11.24 8.61
N ALA A 322 -12.00 11.12 8.50
CA ALA A 322 -12.83 11.98 7.65
C ALA A 322 -12.86 13.48 8.03
N ASP A 323 -12.38 13.86 9.22
CA ASP A 323 -12.29 15.23 9.74
C ASP A 323 -10.85 15.76 9.95
N LYS A 324 -9.83 14.95 9.62
CA LYS A 324 -8.39 15.23 9.82
C LYS A 324 -7.98 15.43 11.29
N THR A 325 -8.52 14.63 12.21
CA THR A 325 -8.09 14.61 13.62
C THR A 325 -7.11 13.49 13.97
N GLY A 326 -7.01 12.43 13.15
CA GLY A 326 -6.09 11.31 13.35
C GLY A 326 -5.92 10.42 12.10
N TYR A 327 -5.08 9.40 12.22
CA TYR A 327 -4.89 8.38 11.18
C TYR A 327 -5.99 7.32 11.21
N LEU A 328 -6.27 6.72 10.06
CA LEU A 328 -7.27 5.67 9.85
C LEU A 328 -6.88 4.90 8.57
N PRO A 329 -6.71 3.57 8.61
CA PRO A 329 -6.32 2.83 7.41
C PRO A 329 -7.43 2.87 6.37
N PHE A 330 -7.04 3.12 5.12
CA PHE A 330 -7.88 2.91 3.95
C PHE A 330 -8.03 1.40 3.67
N SER A 331 -8.93 1.04 2.76
CA SER A 331 -9.22 -0.37 2.48
C SER A 331 -8.06 -1.10 1.78
N PHE A 332 -7.95 -2.42 2.01
CA PHE A 332 -7.10 -3.30 1.20
C PHE A 332 -7.49 -3.17 -0.28
N ASP A 333 -6.50 -3.32 -1.16
CA ASP A 333 -6.73 -3.54 -2.59
C ASP A 333 -7.46 -4.88 -2.82
N PRO A 334 -8.12 -5.06 -3.99
CA PRO A 334 -8.87 -6.27 -4.25
C PRO A 334 -8.02 -7.52 -4.46
N MET A 335 -6.74 -7.41 -4.85
CA MET A 335 -5.87 -8.58 -5.00
C MET A 335 -5.54 -9.18 -3.63
N SER A 336 -5.19 -8.36 -2.65
CA SER A 336 -5.05 -8.77 -1.25
C SER A 336 -6.31 -9.45 -0.72
N LYS A 337 -7.49 -8.86 -0.95
CA LYS A 337 -8.78 -9.47 -0.54
C LYS A 337 -9.06 -10.80 -1.24
N PHE A 338 -8.65 -10.96 -2.50
CA PHE A 338 -8.80 -12.20 -3.25
C PHE A 338 -7.87 -13.31 -2.75
N CYS A 339 -6.60 -12.97 -2.49
CA CYS A 339 -5.59 -13.87 -1.91
C CYS A 339 -5.97 -14.35 -0.51
N LEU A 340 -6.70 -13.54 0.27
CA LEU A 340 -7.25 -13.95 1.57
C LEU A 340 -8.59 -14.70 1.47
N GLY A 341 -9.22 -14.76 0.28
CA GLY A 341 -10.50 -15.44 0.04
C GLY A 341 -11.74 -14.63 0.47
N TRP A 342 -11.55 -13.33 0.70
CA TRP A 342 -12.59 -12.43 1.20
C TRP A 342 -13.54 -11.96 0.10
N ILE A 343 -13.08 -11.86 -1.15
CA ILE A 343 -13.90 -11.52 -2.31
C ILE A 343 -13.88 -12.62 -3.37
N GLU A 344 -14.88 -12.63 -4.25
CA GLU A 344 -15.00 -13.54 -5.40
C GLU A 344 -15.31 -12.67 -6.64
N PRO A 345 -14.29 -12.22 -7.40
CA PRO A 345 -14.50 -11.30 -8.52
C PRO A 345 -15.22 -11.94 -9.72
N GLN A 346 -16.05 -11.16 -10.40
CA GLN A 346 -16.76 -11.60 -11.60
C GLN A 346 -15.85 -11.52 -12.84
N ILE A 347 -15.58 -12.64 -13.51
CA ILE A 347 -14.85 -12.62 -14.79
C ILE A 347 -15.71 -12.04 -15.92
N VAL A 348 -15.19 -11.01 -16.58
CA VAL A 348 -15.71 -10.38 -17.80
C VAL A 348 -15.36 -11.26 -19.00
N SER A 349 -16.28 -12.15 -19.36
CA SER A 349 -16.12 -13.04 -20.53
C SER A 349 -16.43 -12.37 -21.86
N GLU A 350 -17.33 -11.38 -21.88
CA GLU A 350 -17.86 -10.76 -23.11
C GLU A 350 -17.99 -9.23 -23.02
N PRO A 351 -17.95 -8.51 -24.16
CA PRO A 351 -18.11 -7.06 -24.18
C PRO A 351 -19.57 -6.69 -23.90
N GLY A 352 -19.78 -5.54 -23.25
CA GLY A 352 -21.10 -5.10 -22.82
C GLY A 352 -21.02 -4.07 -21.69
N VAL A 353 -22.18 -3.68 -21.18
CA VAL A 353 -22.30 -2.80 -20.01
C VAL A 353 -22.31 -3.64 -18.74
N TYR A 354 -21.48 -3.25 -17.78
CA TYR A 354 -21.40 -3.84 -16.44
C TYR A 354 -21.65 -2.75 -15.39
N ASP A 355 -22.40 -3.12 -14.35
CA ASP A 355 -22.54 -2.34 -13.12
C ASP A 355 -21.35 -2.70 -12.20
N VAL A 356 -20.61 -1.70 -11.72
CA VAL A 356 -19.54 -1.88 -10.73
C VAL A 356 -19.94 -1.18 -9.42
N THR A 357 -20.10 -1.95 -8.35
CA THR A 357 -20.61 -1.47 -7.06
C THR A 357 -19.49 -1.31 -6.04
N ALA A 358 -19.36 -0.10 -5.50
CA ALA A 358 -18.41 0.21 -4.44
C ALA A 358 -18.71 -0.59 -3.17
N GLU A 359 -17.67 -0.91 -2.40
CA GLU A 359 -17.81 -1.65 -1.16
C GLU A 359 -18.57 -0.84 -0.10
N ASP A 360 -19.67 -1.41 0.38
CA ASP A 360 -20.50 -0.88 1.48
C ASP A 360 -20.05 -1.43 2.85
N TYR A 361 -19.21 -2.47 2.82
CA TYR A 361 -18.75 -3.25 3.95
C TYR A 361 -19.93 -3.76 4.81
N THR A 362 -20.99 -4.31 4.18
CA THR A 362 -22.08 -5.01 4.90
C THR A 362 -22.46 -6.37 4.32
N THR A 363 -22.14 -6.69 3.06
CA THR A 363 -22.48 -7.96 2.40
C THR A 363 -21.36 -8.56 1.57
N ALA A 364 -21.04 -9.83 1.80
CA ALA A 364 -19.99 -10.60 1.12
C ALA A 364 -20.41 -11.29 -0.19
N GLU A 365 -21.70 -11.21 -0.57
CA GLU A 365 -22.31 -12.03 -1.64
C GLU A 365 -23.07 -11.15 -2.66
N GLU A 366 -22.44 -10.08 -3.15
CA GLU A 366 -23.01 -9.20 -4.18
C GLU A 366 -22.15 -9.18 -5.46
N GLU A 367 -22.76 -9.69 -6.54
CA GLU A 367 -22.22 -9.70 -7.90
C GLU A 367 -21.96 -8.26 -8.39
N GLY A 368 -20.87 -8.05 -9.13
CA GLY A 368 -20.50 -6.73 -9.63
C GLY A 368 -19.74 -5.82 -8.65
N LYS A 369 -19.39 -6.25 -7.43
CA LYS A 369 -18.47 -5.45 -6.57
C LYS A 369 -17.04 -5.36 -7.14
N TYR A 370 -16.56 -6.44 -7.75
CA TYR A 370 -15.24 -6.52 -8.40
C TYR A 370 -15.35 -7.27 -9.73
N LEU A 371 -14.70 -6.76 -10.78
CA LEU A 371 -14.62 -7.42 -12.09
C LEU A 371 -13.19 -7.82 -12.41
N ILE A 372 -12.97 -9.03 -12.94
CA ILE A 372 -11.71 -9.43 -13.58
C ILE A 372 -11.86 -9.32 -15.09
N ILE A 373 -10.95 -8.60 -15.75
CA ILE A 373 -10.83 -8.49 -17.20
C ILE A 373 -9.53 -9.21 -17.60
N PRO A 374 -9.61 -10.43 -18.18
CA PRO A 374 -8.42 -11.15 -18.64
C PRO A 374 -7.67 -10.39 -19.75
N THR A 375 -6.34 -10.44 -19.75
CA THR A 375 -5.55 -10.02 -20.91
C THR A 375 -5.38 -11.17 -21.91
N ALA A 376 -4.52 -10.98 -22.92
CA ALA A 376 -4.07 -12.07 -23.81
C ALA A 376 -2.85 -12.85 -23.27
N ASN A 377 -2.29 -12.43 -22.14
CA ASN A 377 -1.15 -13.08 -21.46
C ASN A 377 -1.68 -13.98 -20.32
N GLU A 378 -1.08 -15.16 -20.15
CA GLU A 378 -1.48 -16.13 -19.10
C GLU A 378 -0.95 -15.63 -17.74
N GLY A 379 -1.80 -15.60 -16.70
CA GLY A 379 -1.49 -15.02 -15.39
C GLY A 379 -1.62 -13.48 -15.30
N GLU A 380 -1.92 -12.76 -16.39
CA GLU A 380 -2.08 -11.30 -16.39
C GLU A 380 -3.54 -10.88 -16.64
N TYR A 381 -4.08 -10.03 -15.76
CA TYR A 381 -5.45 -9.51 -15.84
C TYR A 381 -5.58 -8.14 -15.16
N TYR A 382 -6.70 -7.46 -15.43
CA TYR A 382 -7.10 -6.28 -14.67
C TYR A 382 -8.19 -6.62 -13.65
N ILE A 383 -8.07 -6.14 -12.41
CA ILE A 383 -9.20 -6.05 -11.48
C ILE A 383 -9.78 -4.64 -11.56
N VAL A 384 -11.10 -4.52 -11.60
CA VAL A 384 -11.84 -3.26 -11.57
C VAL A 384 -12.72 -3.19 -10.32
N GLU A 385 -12.66 -2.08 -9.59
CA GLU A 385 -13.53 -1.74 -8.47
C GLU A 385 -14.02 -0.29 -8.56
N VAL A 386 -14.92 0.14 -7.66
CA VAL A 386 -15.21 1.56 -7.43
C VAL A 386 -14.83 1.93 -5.99
N ARG A 387 -13.95 2.92 -5.83
CA ARG A 387 -13.58 3.47 -4.52
C ARG A 387 -14.24 4.82 -4.32
N ASN A 388 -14.86 5.02 -3.17
CA ASN A 388 -15.55 6.25 -2.79
C ASN A 388 -15.28 6.60 -1.32
N ASN A 389 -15.67 7.81 -0.90
CA ASN A 389 -15.32 8.34 0.42
C ASN A 389 -16.25 7.86 1.55
N ASN A 390 -16.42 6.55 1.72
CA ASN A 390 -17.27 5.96 2.76
C ASN A 390 -16.49 5.04 3.71
N LYS A 391 -16.96 4.95 4.97
CA LYS A 391 -16.30 4.26 6.09
C LYS A 391 -14.78 4.52 6.13
N TRP A 392 -13.96 3.50 5.91
CA TRP A 392 -12.51 3.50 5.97
C TRP A 392 -11.89 4.49 4.98
N ASP A 393 -12.34 4.48 3.73
CA ASP A 393 -11.86 5.40 2.69
C ASP A 393 -12.41 6.84 2.83
N ALA A 394 -13.14 7.19 3.91
CA ALA A 394 -13.78 8.51 4.04
C ALA A 394 -12.82 9.71 4.14
N GLY A 395 -11.52 9.49 4.33
CA GLY A 395 -10.46 10.50 4.20
C GLY A 395 -9.76 10.54 2.84
N MET A 396 -10.02 9.58 1.94
CA MET A 396 -9.30 9.41 0.68
C MET A 396 -9.38 10.66 -0.23
N LYS A 397 -10.48 11.42 -0.16
CA LYS A 397 -10.68 12.76 -0.76
C LYS A 397 -9.59 13.77 -0.46
N TYR A 398 -8.77 13.53 0.55
CA TYR A 398 -7.65 14.38 0.93
C TYR A 398 -6.33 13.98 0.25
N PHE A 399 -6.21 12.75 -0.20
CA PHE A 399 -5.09 12.20 -0.98
C PHE A 399 -5.40 12.08 -2.47
N ASN A 400 -6.69 12.06 -2.85
CA ASN A 400 -7.11 12.18 -4.24
C ASN A 400 -6.75 13.56 -4.82
N PRO A 401 -6.65 13.66 -6.17
CA PRO A 401 -6.68 14.92 -6.89
C PRO A 401 -7.72 15.90 -6.35
N LYS A 402 -7.31 17.14 -6.10
CA LYS A 402 -8.19 18.21 -5.62
C LYS A 402 -9.37 18.49 -6.56
N GLU A 403 -9.17 18.28 -7.85
CA GLU A 403 -10.18 18.40 -8.91
C GLU A 403 -11.18 17.23 -8.93
N PHE A 404 -10.80 16.06 -8.39
CA PHE A 404 -11.56 14.81 -8.44
C PHE A 404 -11.60 14.11 -7.05
N PRO A 405 -12.07 14.78 -5.98
CA PRO A 405 -11.93 14.28 -4.62
C PRO A 405 -12.81 13.05 -4.33
N ASP A 406 -13.94 12.91 -5.02
CA ASP A 406 -15.03 12.02 -4.62
C ASP A 406 -14.75 10.52 -4.83
N GLY A 407 -13.71 10.18 -5.59
CA GLY A 407 -13.35 8.81 -5.97
C GLY A 407 -13.77 8.45 -7.40
N GLY A 408 -13.86 7.15 -7.70
CA GLY A 408 -14.21 6.67 -9.04
C GLY A 408 -13.90 5.18 -9.23
N VAL A 409 -13.99 4.74 -10.49
CA VAL A 409 -13.50 3.43 -10.91
C VAL A 409 -11.98 3.38 -10.75
N VAL A 410 -11.45 2.37 -10.07
CA VAL A 410 -10.02 2.08 -10.00
C VAL A 410 -9.78 0.78 -10.77
N LEU A 411 -8.70 0.75 -11.55
CA LEU A 411 -8.26 -0.44 -12.27
C LEU A 411 -6.87 -0.82 -11.77
N TYR A 412 -6.68 -2.10 -11.45
CA TYR A 412 -5.40 -2.67 -11.04
C TYR A 412 -4.93 -3.63 -12.13
N HIS A 413 -3.72 -3.46 -12.64
CA HIS A 413 -3.06 -4.52 -13.40
C HIS A 413 -2.43 -5.51 -12.41
N VAL A 414 -2.63 -6.81 -12.66
CA VAL A 414 -2.14 -7.93 -11.86
C VAL A 414 -1.30 -8.85 -12.75
N ASP A 415 -0.20 -9.39 -12.22
CA ASP A 415 0.57 -10.46 -12.84
C ASP A 415 0.95 -11.55 -11.83
N GLU A 416 0.29 -12.71 -11.93
CA GLU A 416 0.54 -13.91 -11.12
C GLU A 416 1.94 -14.51 -11.34
N ASN A 417 2.57 -14.29 -12.50
CA ASN A 417 3.92 -14.79 -12.80
C ASN A 417 4.98 -14.05 -11.95
N VAL A 418 4.76 -12.76 -11.71
CA VAL A 418 5.64 -11.96 -10.82
C VAL A 418 5.42 -12.36 -9.35
N PHE A 419 4.23 -12.78 -8.93
CA PHE A 419 4.01 -13.34 -7.58
C PHE A 419 4.68 -14.72 -7.34
N THR A 420 5.20 -15.40 -8.36
CA THR A 420 5.54 -16.84 -8.30
C THR A 420 7.00 -17.19 -8.58
N GLU A 421 7.63 -16.57 -9.57
CA GLU A 421 9.05 -16.79 -9.86
C GLU A 421 9.96 -16.21 -8.75
N PRO A 422 11.15 -16.76 -8.48
CA PRO A 422 12.20 -16.07 -7.73
C PRO A 422 13.06 -15.20 -8.66
N TYR A 423 13.02 -13.88 -8.50
CA TYR A 423 13.88 -12.97 -9.24
C TYR A 423 15.35 -13.18 -8.79
N PRO A 424 16.29 -13.46 -9.72
CA PRO A 424 17.67 -13.75 -9.37
C PRO A 424 18.48 -12.46 -9.14
N LEU A 425 18.05 -11.64 -8.17
CA LEU A 425 18.92 -10.62 -7.60
C LEU A 425 20.06 -11.27 -6.81
N ASP A 426 21.14 -10.50 -6.75
CA ASP A 426 22.46 -10.73 -6.13
C ASP A 426 22.61 -11.94 -5.17
N PRO A 427 23.68 -12.77 -5.28
CA PRO A 427 23.99 -13.81 -4.29
C PRO A 427 24.16 -13.30 -2.84
N ASP A 428 24.32 -12.00 -2.61
CA ASP A 428 24.32 -11.38 -1.29
C ASP A 428 22.88 -11.06 -0.76
N TYR A 429 21.85 -11.05 -1.62
CA TYR A 429 20.42 -10.93 -1.26
C TYR A 429 19.74 -12.31 -1.18
N THR A 430 19.75 -12.91 0.01
CA THR A 430 19.36 -14.32 0.19
C THR A 430 17.87 -14.59 0.48
N ASN A 431 17.04 -13.55 0.66
CA ASN A 431 15.59 -13.71 0.86
C ASN A 431 14.87 -13.72 -0.50
N ALA A 432 14.24 -14.85 -0.83
CA ALA A 432 13.58 -15.06 -2.13
C ALA A 432 12.11 -14.59 -2.15
N ASP A 433 11.80 -13.53 -1.43
CA ASP A 433 10.43 -13.07 -1.12
C ASP A 433 10.02 -11.79 -1.85
N TYR A 434 10.90 -11.26 -2.73
CA TYR A 434 10.90 -9.85 -3.13
C TYR A 434 10.17 -9.52 -4.44
N ASN A 435 9.72 -10.49 -5.25
CA ASN A 435 9.17 -10.20 -6.57
C ASN A 435 7.81 -9.46 -6.56
N ALA A 436 6.94 -9.74 -5.59
CA ALA A 436 5.62 -9.09 -5.51
C ALA A 436 5.72 -7.56 -5.34
N ILE A 437 6.85 -7.15 -4.75
CA ILE A 437 7.16 -5.82 -4.24
C ILE A 437 7.64 -4.93 -5.38
N ASN A 438 7.47 -3.61 -5.26
CA ASN A 438 7.98 -2.70 -6.28
C ASN A 438 9.50 -2.57 -6.17
N VAL A 439 10.20 -2.81 -7.28
CA VAL A 439 11.67 -2.72 -7.35
C VAL A 439 12.09 -1.97 -8.61
N PRO A 440 13.28 -1.34 -8.63
CA PRO A 440 13.74 -0.57 -9.78
C PRO A 440 13.76 -1.33 -11.13
N GLN A 441 14.00 -2.65 -11.09
CA GLN A 441 14.38 -3.45 -12.25
C GLN A 441 13.21 -4.08 -13.03
N HIS A 442 12.07 -4.35 -12.39
CA HIS A 442 10.88 -4.93 -13.03
C HIS A 442 9.61 -4.26 -12.53
N ARG A 443 8.49 -4.43 -13.26
CA ARG A 443 7.18 -3.96 -12.78
C ARG A 443 6.73 -4.74 -11.55
N PRO A 444 6.05 -4.11 -10.57
CA PRO A 444 5.46 -4.83 -9.45
C PRO A 444 4.34 -5.77 -9.94
N ALA A 445 4.04 -6.80 -9.14
CA ALA A 445 2.99 -7.77 -9.44
C ALA A 445 1.57 -7.18 -9.37
N LEU A 446 1.42 -6.02 -8.71
CA LEU A 446 0.18 -5.25 -8.59
C LEU A 446 0.48 -3.77 -8.81
N THR A 447 -0.25 -3.13 -9.74
CA THR A 447 -0.13 -1.68 -9.98
C THR A 447 -1.47 -1.04 -10.33
N THR A 448 -1.71 0.20 -9.88
CA THR A 448 -2.86 0.97 -10.37
C THR A 448 -2.64 1.41 -11.82
N LEU A 449 -3.71 1.40 -12.63
CA LEU A 449 -3.68 1.95 -13.98
C LEU A 449 -3.65 3.47 -13.91
N ASN A 450 -2.47 4.04 -14.12
CA ASN A 450 -2.23 5.47 -14.05
C ASN A 450 -2.48 6.14 -15.41
N LEU A 451 -2.99 7.37 -15.37
CA LEU A 451 -2.93 8.26 -16.52
C LEU A 451 -1.49 8.75 -16.70
N GLU A 452 -1.00 8.74 -17.94
CA GLU A 452 0.38 9.04 -18.29
C GLU A 452 0.49 10.07 -19.41
N ILE A 453 1.68 10.68 -19.52
CA ILE A 453 2.05 11.62 -20.58
C ILE A 453 2.98 10.91 -21.58
N LYS A 454 2.76 11.18 -22.87
CA LYS A 454 3.61 10.79 -23.98
C LYS A 454 4.02 12.03 -24.78
N GLY A 455 5.32 12.31 -24.87
CA GLY A 455 5.81 13.52 -25.53
C GLY A 455 5.64 14.79 -24.70
N GLU A 456 4.85 15.76 -25.17
CA GLU A 456 4.74 17.09 -24.54
C GLU A 456 3.37 17.35 -23.89
N ASP A 457 2.27 17.12 -24.62
CA ASP A 457 0.90 17.47 -24.23
C ASP A 457 -0.11 16.31 -24.37
N THR A 458 0.32 15.11 -24.76
CA THR A 458 -0.58 13.98 -25.08
C THR A 458 -0.77 13.05 -23.87
N LEU A 459 -2.01 12.91 -23.43
CA LEU A 459 -2.43 11.97 -22.38
C LEU A 459 -2.72 10.58 -22.97
N THR A 460 -2.33 9.52 -22.26
CA THR A 460 -2.50 8.10 -22.64
C THR A 460 -2.35 7.19 -21.41
N THR A 461 -2.54 5.87 -21.54
CA THR A 461 -2.08 4.83 -20.58
C THR A 461 -0.75 4.19 -20.97
N ILE A 462 -0.24 4.46 -22.18
CA ILE A 462 0.96 3.86 -22.75
C ILE A 462 2.00 4.97 -22.95
N GLY A 463 2.37 5.60 -21.84
CA GLY A 463 3.24 6.78 -21.79
C GLY A 463 4.62 6.51 -21.20
N ASP A 464 5.30 7.61 -20.89
CA ASP A 464 6.67 7.64 -20.35
C ASP A 464 6.71 8.13 -18.89
N ASN A 465 5.62 8.71 -18.37
CA ASN A 465 5.55 9.38 -17.06
C ASN A 465 4.11 9.44 -16.53
N ILE A 466 3.89 9.13 -15.24
CA ILE A 466 2.60 9.29 -14.54
C ILE A 466 2.21 10.76 -14.40
N VAL A 467 0.92 11.06 -14.60
CA VAL A 467 0.29 12.35 -14.30
C VAL A 467 0.03 12.45 -12.80
N TYR A 468 0.68 13.43 -12.16
CA TYR A 468 0.40 13.87 -10.79
C TYR A 468 -0.28 15.24 -10.80
N VAL A 469 -1.15 15.50 -9.82
CA VAL A 469 -1.78 16.80 -9.56
C VAL A 469 -1.83 17.10 -8.05
N GLU A 470 -2.19 18.32 -7.64
CA GLU A 470 -2.18 18.70 -6.22
C GLU A 470 -3.36 18.07 -5.46
N SER A 471 -3.10 17.46 -4.31
CA SER A 471 -4.13 16.93 -3.40
C SER A 471 -4.69 18.00 -2.44
N GLU A 472 -5.76 17.70 -1.71
CA GLU A 472 -6.26 18.56 -0.61
C GLU A 472 -5.40 18.51 0.68
N LEU A 473 -4.20 17.92 0.61
CA LEU A 473 -3.13 18.07 1.59
C LEU A 473 -2.01 18.99 1.09
N GLY A 474 -1.85 19.16 -0.22
CA GLY A 474 -0.78 19.90 -0.89
C GLY A 474 0.25 19.00 -1.58
N GLU A 475 0.20 17.69 -1.33
CA GLU A 475 1.12 16.69 -1.88
C GLU A 475 0.72 16.22 -3.28
N PRO A 476 1.65 15.73 -4.13
CA PRO A 476 1.34 15.20 -5.46
C PRO A 476 0.53 13.89 -5.39
N ALA A 477 -0.62 13.87 -6.04
CA ALA A 477 -1.51 12.71 -6.15
C ALA A 477 -1.55 12.17 -7.59
N PRO A 478 -1.32 10.86 -7.82
CA PRO A 478 -1.47 10.27 -9.15
C PRO A 478 -2.94 10.16 -9.58
N VAL A 479 -3.18 10.36 -10.88
CA VAL A 479 -4.49 10.28 -11.53
C VAL A 479 -4.76 8.84 -12.01
N CYS A 480 -5.36 8.03 -11.14
CA CYS A 480 -5.68 6.61 -11.37
C CYS A 480 -7.12 6.21 -10.96
N THR A 481 -7.97 7.19 -10.63
CA THR A 481 -9.43 7.04 -10.43
C THR A 481 -10.17 7.63 -11.62
N PHE A 482 -11.13 6.90 -12.20
CA PHE A 482 -11.83 7.31 -13.41
C PHE A 482 -13.35 7.49 -13.21
N SER A 483 -13.93 8.47 -13.88
CA SER A 483 -15.38 8.75 -13.92
C SER A 483 -15.76 9.35 -15.28
N LYS A 484 -17.05 9.40 -15.64
CA LYS A 484 -17.46 9.98 -16.91
C LYS A 484 -17.09 11.45 -17.06
N SER A 485 -17.37 12.29 -16.07
CA SER A 485 -17.09 13.73 -16.11
C SER A 485 -15.58 14.04 -16.10
N LEU A 486 -14.76 13.19 -15.48
CA LEU A 486 -13.30 13.24 -15.63
C LEU A 486 -12.89 12.82 -17.05
N TRP A 487 -13.43 11.70 -17.55
CA TRP A 487 -13.08 11.15 -18.87
C TRP A 487 -13.39 12.14 -20.00
N ASP A 488 -14.65 12.58 -20.10
CA ASP A 488 -15.15 13.49 -21.13
C ASP A 488 -14.39 14.83 -21.16
N LEU A 489 -13.81 15.23 -20.02
CA LEU A 489 -13.11 16.51 -19.84
C LEU A 489 -11.60 16.44 -20.09
N ALA A 490 -10.91 15.49 -19.46
CA ALA A 490 -9.46 15.44 -19.45
C ALA A 490 -8.89 14.46 -20.49
N CYS A 491 -9.48 13.26 -20.58
CA CYS A 491 -8.87 12.14 -21.32
C CYS A 491 -9.41 12.04 -22.75
N ALA A 492 -10.73 12.13 -22.92
CA ALA A 492 -11.40 11.96 -24.21
C ALA A 492 -10.92 12.87 -25.36
N PRO A 493 -10.46 14.13 -25.12
CA PRO A 493 -9.86 14.95 -26.18
C PRO A 493 -8.58 14.37 -26.80
N SER A 494 -7.87 13.49 -26.09
CA SER A 494 -6.63 12.83 -26.56
C SER A 494 -6.85 11.34 -26.86
N MET A 495 -7.59 10.62 -26.01
CA MET A 495 -7.71 9.15 -26.01
C MET A 495 -9.02 8.62 -26.64
N GLY A 496 -9.98 9.50 -26.97
CA GLY A 496 -11.25 9.12 -27.58
C GLY A 496 -12.33 8.70 -26.58
N GLU A 497 -13.32 7.92 -27.03
CA GLU A 497 -14.53 7.64 -26.22
C GLU A 497 -14.33 6.57 -25.12
N ALA A 498 -13.19 5.88 -25.11
CA ALA A 498 -12.86 4.85 -24.13
C ALA A 498 -11.35 4.83 -23.81
N LEU A 499 -11.02 4.33 -22.63
CA LEU A 499 -9.68 4.03 -22.14
C LEU A 499 -9.19 2.71 -22.75
N GLU A 500 -8.15 2.71 -23.60
CA GLU A 500 -7.53 1.44 -24.00
C GLU A 500 -6.67 0.91 -22.85
N LEU A 501 -6.93 -0.33 -22.43
CA LEU A 501 -6.09 -1.02 -21.47
C LEU A 501 -4.73 -1.34 -22.12
N PRO A 502 -3.61 -1.02 -21.48
CA PRO A 502 -2.32 -1.58 -21.87
C PRO A 502 -2.33 -3.11 -21.89
N GLN A 503 -1.56 -3.68 -22.81
CA GLN A 503 -0.99 -5.01 -22.67
C GLN A 503 0.50 -4.81 -22.35
N TYR A 504 0.98 -5.49 -21.30
CA TYR A 504 2.39 -5.50 -20.91
C TYR A 504 3.14 -6.51 -21.79
N GLY A 505 4.38 -6.86 -21.45
CA GLY A 505 5.21 -7.74 -22.29
C GLY A 505 4.83 -9.21 -22.13
N THR A 506 5.77 -10.04 -21.69
CA THR A 506 5.54 -11.48 -21.47
C THR A 506 6.03 -11.92 -20.08
N GLY A 507 5.90 -11.05 -19.08
CA GLY A 507 6.38 -11.29 -17.71
C GLY A 507 7.90 -11.52 -17.61
N ASP A 508 8.68 -11.00 -18.56
CA ASP A 508 10.13 -11.22 -18.68
C ASP A 508 10.91 -10.16 -17.88
N GLU A 509 12.14 -10.49 -17.45
CA GLU A 509 13.09 -9.59 -16.72
C GLU A 509 13.41 -8.25 -17.43
N LYS A 510 12.83 -7.98 -18.61
CA LYS A 510 12.95 -6.77 -19.45
C LYS A 510 11.60 -6.22 -19.88
N ASP A 511 10.52 -6.49 -19.14
CA ASP A 511 9.24 -5.78 -19.26
C ASP A 511 9.42 -4.29 -18.89
N LEU A 512 9.91 -3.51 -19.84
CA LEU A 512 10.08 -2.05 -19.76
C LEU A 512 8.76 -1.35 -20.10
N ARG A 513 8.54 -0.15 -19.56
CA ARG A 513 7.33 0.65 -19.84
C ARG A 513 7.14 0.95 -21.33
N SER A 514 8.24 1.01 -22.09
CA SER A 514 8.28 1.21 -23.54
C SER A 514 7.94 -0.04 -24.38
N ALA A 515 7.84 -1.22 -23.76
CA ALA A 515 7.37 -2.45 -24.41
C ALA A 515 5.84 -2.58 -24.45
N ARG A 516 5.12 -1.79 -23.62
CA ARG A 516 3.66 -1.82 -23.52
C ARG A 516 2.98 -1.46 -24.85
N THR A 517 1.89 -2.14 -25.16
CA THR A 517 1.07 -1.91 -26.36
C THR A 517 -0.42 -1.82 -26.01
N GLY A 518 -1.28 -1.47 -26.97
CA GLY A 518 -2.72 -1.46 -26.77
C GLY A 518 -3.29 -2.88 -26.85
N SER A 519 -4.03 -3.31 -25.82
CA SER A 519 -4.60 -4.66 -25.72
C SER A 519 -5.75 -4.93 -26.70
N GLY A 520 -6.33 -3.89 -27.32
CA GLY A 520 -7.60 -4.00 -28.02
C GLY A 520 -8.84 -4.00 -27.11
N ILE A 521 -8.69 -3.83 -25.79
CA ILE A 521 -9.78 -3.75 -24.82
C ILE A 521 -9.98 -2.29 -24.40
N GLY A 522 -11.18 -1.74 -24.66
CA GLY A 522 -11.58 -0.39 -24.28
C GLY A 522 -12.53 -0.37 -23.08
N ILE A 523 -12.31 0.53 -22.13
CA ILE A 523 -13.19 0.77 -20.97
C ILE A 523 -13.82 2.16 -21.10
N LYS A 524 -15.14 2.22 -21.16
CA LYS A 524 -15.88 3.46 -21.37
C LYS A 524 -16.78 3.78 -20.18
N PHE A 525 -16.50 4.90 -19.52
CA PHE A 525 -17.20 5.35 -18.32
C PHE A 525 -18.54 6.00 -18.71
N LEU A 526 -19.65 5.43 -18.23
CA LEU A 526 -21.00 5.83 -18.65
C LEU A 526 -21.67 6.83 -17.67
N ASP A 527 -21.20 6.92 -16.44
CA ASP A 527 -21.73 7.83 -15.42
C ASP A 527 -20.68 8.34 -14.41
N ASP A 528 -21.16 9.11 -13.42
CA ASP A 528 -20.42 9.66 -12.29
C ASP A 528 -21.04 9.22 -10.94
N ASN A 529 -21.67 8.04 -10.89
CA ASN A 529 -22.52 7.60 -9.79
C ASN A 529 -21.75 7.11 -8.54
N VAL A 530 -20.49 7.57 -8.38
CA VAL A 530 -19.56 7.31 -7.26
C VAL A 530 -20.24 7.47 -5.89
N GLY A 531 -20.94 8.59 -5.71
CA GLY A 531 -21.62 8.95 -4.46
C GLY A 531 -22.94 8.22 -4.19
N THR A 532 -23.44 7.46 -5.17
CA THR A 532 -24.54 6.49 -5.00
C THR A 532 -24.04 5.05 -4.86
N GLY A 533 -22.74 4.81 -5.01
CA GLY A 533 -22.10 3.51 -4.76
C GLY A 533 -22.15 2.50 -5.91
N THR A 534 -22.68 2.84 -7.09
CA THR A 534 -22.64 1.94 -8.26
C THR A 534 -22.45 2.76 -9.53
N MET A 535 -21.49 2.40 -10.36
CA MET A 535 -21.16 3.07 -11.62
C MET A 535 -21.28 2.11 -12.80
N GLN A 536 -21.66 2.62 -13.98
CA GLN A 536 -21.70 1.83 -15.20
C GLN A 536 -20.45 2.01 -16.07
N ILE A 537 -19.86 0.91 -16.53
CA ILE A 537 -18.80 0.87 -17.55
C ILE A 537 -19.21 0.01 -18.75
N GLU A 538 -18.80 0.40 -19.95
CA GLU A 538 -18.93 -0.38 -21.18
C GLU A 538 -17.56 -0.97 -21.55
N ILE A 539 -17.47 -2.31 -21.62
CA ILE A 539 -16.29 -3.07 -22.05
C ILE A 539 -16.39 -3.31 -23.56
N ILE A 540 -15.36 -2.89 -24.30
CA ILE A 540 -15.31 -2.89 -25.76
C ILE A 540 -14.17 -3.80 -26.23
N LYS A 541 -14.47 -4.85 -27.02
CA LYS A 541 -13.45 -5.64 -27.74
C LYS A 541 -13.11 -4.98 -29.09
N ASP A 542 -11.88 -5.16 -29.57
CA ASP A 542 -11.32 -4.53 -30.77
C ASP A 542 -11.27 -2.97 -30.74
N TYR A 543 -11.29 -2.36 -29.54
CA TYR A 543 -11.10 -0.91 -29.39
C TYR A 543 -9.66 -0.50 -29.73
N LYS A 544 -9.46 0.73 -30.21
CA LYS A 544 -8.13 1.36 -30.34
C LYS A 544 -8.21 2.84 -30.06
N GLU A 545 -7.26 3.40 -29.31
CA GLU A 545 -7.13 4.85 -29.17
C GLU A 545 -6.98 5.53 -30.56
N PRO A 546 -7.53 6.74 -30.76
CA PRO A 546 -7.30 7.51 -31.97
C PRO A 546 -5.81 7.81 -32.14
N THR A 547 -5.15 7.12 -33.07
CA THR A 547 -3.77 7.48 -33.46
C THR A 547 -3.76 8.92 -33.96
N ASP A 548 -2.75 9.71 -33.56
CA ASP A 548 -2.62 11.15 -33.86
C ASP A 548 -2.48 11.43 -35.37
N SER A 549 -3.61 11.36 -36.07
CA SER A 549 -3.66 11.31 -37.52
C SER A 549 -3.64 12.72 -38.12
N THR A 550 -2.50 13.38 -37.99
CA THR A 550 -2.15 14.55 -38.81
C THR A 550 -1.82 14.16 -40.27
N GLU A 551 -2.58 13.21 -40.85
CA GLU A 551 -2.73 13.10 -42.30
C GLU A 551 -3.44 14.35 -42.81
N SER A 552 -2.66 15.40 -43.09
CA SER A 552 -3.15 16.56 -43.80
C SER A 552 -3.71 16.09 -45.16
N THR A 553 -5.04 16.15 -45.31
CA THR A 553 -5.71 15.74 -46.54
C THR A 553 -5.31 16.70 -47.65
N SER A 554 -4.28 16.33 -48.43
CA SER A 554 -3.71 17.15 -49.48
C SER A 554 -4.66 17.23 -50.68
N SER A 555 -5.64 18.13 -50.57
CA SER A 555 -6.51 18.51 -51.68
C SER A 555 -5.68 19.22 -52.76
N THR A 556 -5.15 18.45 -53.71
CA THR A 556 -4.37 18.97 -54.83
C THR A 556 -5.26 19.70 -55.84
N GLU A 557 -5.66 20.93 -55.53
CA GLU A 557 -6.14 21.85 -56.56
C GLU A 557 -4.95 22.37 -57.38
N SER A 558 -4.91 22.00 -58.66
CA SER A 558 -3.89 22.46 -59.58
C SER A 558 -4.24 23.83 -60.17
N THR A 559 -3.43 24.85 -59.88
CA THR A 559 -3.29 26.04 -60.73
C THR A 559 -1.83 26.34 -61.00
N ASP A 560 -1.55 26.90 -62.18
CA ASP A 560 -0.23 26.97 -62.81
C ASP A 560 0.30 28.42 -62.91
N SER A 561 1.63 28.56 -63.00
CA SER A 561 2.40 29.78 -63.31
C SER A 561 2.41 30.89 -62.21
N THR A 562 3.42 31.76 -62.06
CA THR A 562 4.65 32.07 -62.85
C THR A 562 5.89 32.30 -61.95
N GLU A 563 7.08 32.25 -62.54
CA GLU A 563 8.42 32.52 -61.93
C GLU A 563 8.56 33.95 -61.35
N SER A 564 9.39 34.21 -60.32
CA SER A 564 10.83 34.47 -60.49
C SER A 564 11.62 34.69 -59.18
N THR A 565 12.92 34.38 -59.24
CA THR A 565 14.11 34.87 -58.47
C THR A 565 13.94 35.93 -57.36
N SER A 566 14.70 35.96 -56.24
CA SER A 566 15.71 35.09 -55.59
C SER A 566 16.08 35.73 -54.21
N SER A 567 17.11 35.43 -53.39
CA SER A 567 18.32 34.55 -53.43
C SER A 567 18.97 34.45 -52.02
N THR A 568 19.57 33.29 -51.70
CA THR A 568 20.70 32.98 -50.77
C THR A 568 21.02 33.87 -49.54
N GLU A 569 20.97 33.23 -48.36
CA GLU A 569 22.00 33.17 -47.29
C GLU A 569 22.77 34.43 -46.81
N SER A 570 22.73 34.70 -45.49
CA SER A 570 23.85 34.42 -44.55
C SER A 570 23.59 35.00 -43.13
N THR A 571 24.46 34.69 -42.16
CA THR A 571 24.21 34.83 -40.69
C THR A 571 25.12 35.84 -39.98
N SER A 572 24.84 36.10 -38.69
CA SER A 572 25.56 36.97 -37.72
C SER A 572 25.32 38.49 -37.88
N SER A 573 25.51 39.34 -36.85
CA SER A 573 26.13 39.13 -35.53
C SER A 573 25.43 39.90 -34.39
N THR A 574 25.84 39.62 -33.14
CA THR A 574 25.37 40.23 -31.88
C THR A 574 25.98 41.60 -31.56
N GLU A 575 25.23 42.43 -30.83
CA GLU A 575 25.61 43.42 -29.78
C GLU A 575 24.42 44.41 -29.64
N SER A 576 24.12 45.09 -28.53
CA SER A 576 24.42 45.01 -27.09
C SER A 576 23.48 46.01 -26.38
N TYR A 577 23.25 45.94 -25.07
CA TYR A 577 23.00 47.12 -24.19
C TYR A 577 22.88 46.71 -22.72
N ASP A 578 23.30 47.59 -21.81
CA ASP A 578 23.64 47.23 -20.42
C ASP A 578 22.91 48.08 -19.35
N SER A 579 22.74 47.47 -18.17
CA SER A 579 22.38 47.94 -16.82
C SER A 579 21.74 49.33 -16.56
N VAL A 580 20.70 49.35 -15.70
CA VAL A 580 20.59 50.26 -14.54
C VAL A 580 19.94 49.50 -13.36
N THR A 581 20.42 49.73 -12.13
CA THR A 581 19.98 49.03 -10.89
C THR A 581 19.16 49.91 -9.94
N SER A 582 18.25 49.29 -9.16
CA SER A 582 17.95 49.68 -7.77
C SER A 582 17.09 48.60 -7.07
N THR A 583 17.13 48.56 -5.73
CA THR A 583 16.54 47.48 -4.90
C THR A 583 15.52 48.07 -3.88
N PRO A 584 15.05 47.36 -2.82
CA PRO A 584 13.62 47.08 -2.69
C PRO A 584 12.94 47.79 -1.50
N SER A 585 11.63 47.61 -1.36
CA SER A 585 10.91 47.93 -0.12
C SER A 585 9.82 46.89 0.18
N THR A 586 9.66 46.59 1.47
CA THR A 586 8.68 45.65 2.02
C THR A 586 7.48 46.40 2.60
N SER A 587 6.28 45.84 2.49
CA SER A 587 5.17 46.19 3.38
C SER A 587 4.24 45.01 3.61
N SER A 588 3.81 44.84 4.86
CA SER A 588 2.87 43.81 5.30
C SER A 588 1.47 44.39 5.49
N SER A 589 0.43 43.61 5.25
CA SER A 589 -0.89 43.82 5.87
C SER A 589 -1.48 42.47 6.27
N LYS A 590 -2.31 42.48 7.34
CA LYS A 590 -2.95 41.29 7.89
C LYS A 590 -4.31 41.07 7.22
N ILE A 591 -4.69 39.81 7.03
CA ILE A 591 -6.08 39.44 6.81
C ILE A 591 -6.76 39.28 8.18
N ASP A 592 -7.96 39.81 8.32
CA ASP A 592 -8.80 39.70 9.52
C ASP A 592 -10.00 38.79 9.22
N THR A 593 -10.52 38.10 10.24
CA THR A 593 -11.49 37.02 10.08
C THR A 593 -12.94 37.49 10.23
N THR A 594 -13.80 37.17 9.27
CA THR A 594 -15.27 37.10 9.49
C THR A 594 -15.90 36.06 8.57
N ALA A 595 -16.75 35.20 9.15
CA ALA A 595 -17.65 34.31 8.41
C ALA A 595 -19.04 34.98 8.28
N VAL A 596 -19.90 34.47 7.37
CA VAL A 596 -21.34 34.18 7.61
C VAL A 596 -22.07 33.70 6.34
N SER A 597 -23.07 32.84 6.54
CA SER A 597 -24.20 32.44 5.66
C SER A 597 -23.93 31.67 4.37
N ASN A 598 -24.54 30.48 4.31
CA ASN A 598 -24.85 29.70 3.12
C ASN A 598 -26.29 30.01 2.66
N THR A 599 -26.48 30.47 1.42
CA THR A 599 -27.78 30.43 0.70
C THR A 599 -27.58 30.51 -0.82
N GLY A 600 -28.28 29.66 -1.59
CA GLY A 600 -28.59 29.90 -3.01
C GLY A 600 -28.00 28.87 -3.97
N ALA A 601 -28.87 28.14 -4.68
CA ALA A 601 -28.47 27.19 -5.72
C ALA A 601 -28.52 27.83 -7.12
N GLY A 602 -27.66 27.37 -8.03
CA GLY A 602 -27.74 27.60 -9.47
C GLY A 602 -26.49 28.19 -10.12
N ALA A 603 -26.10 27.62 -11.27
CA ALA A 603 -25.06 28.09 -12.20
C ALA A 603 -23.63 28.23 -11.62
N GLY A 604 -22.91 27.09 -11.51
CA GLY A 604 -21.48 27.07 -11.11
C GLY A 604 -20.56 26.06 -11.81
N VAL A 605 -21.08 25.14 -12.65
CA VAL A 605 -20.30 23.98 -13.13
C VAL A 605 -19.28 24.33 -14.22
N GLY A 606 -19.68 25.10 -15.24
CA GLY A 606 -18.85 25.34 -16.44
C GLY A 606 -17.59 26.21 -16.23
N ALA A 607 -17.35 26.74 -15.03
CA ALA A 607 -16.16 27.54 -14.72
C ALA A 607 -15.05 26.72 -14.04
N ALA A 608 -15.39 25.74 -13.20
CA ALA A 608 -14.41 24.83 -12.59
C ALA A 608 -13.79 23.91 -13.66
N VAL A 609 -14.65 23.33 -14.50
CA VAL A 609 -14.30 22.43 -15.61
C VAL A 609 -13.17 22.96 -16.51
N ALA A 610 -13.15 24.27 -16.82
CA ALA A 610 -12.09 24.86 -17.64
C ALA A 610 -10.75 25.05 -16.90
N VAL A 611 -10.76 25.12 -15.57
CA VAL A 611 -9.54 25.16 -14.74
C VAL A 611 -8.91 23.78 -14.64
N VAL A 612 -9.72 22.72 -14.58
CA VAL A 612 -9.27 21.32 -14.46
C VAL A 612 -8.38 20.88 -15.63
N ALA A 613 -8.85 21.05 -16.88
CA ALA A 613 -8.02 20.77 -18.06
C ALA A 613 -6.77 21.67 -18.10
N GLY A 614 -6.90 22.92 -17.61
CA GLY A 614 -5.77 23.82 -17.41
C GLY A 614 -4.77 23.30 -16.39
N ALA A 615 -5.20 22.68 -15.28
CA ALA A 615 -4.35 22.16 -14.22
C ALA A 615 -3.52 20.96 -14.69
N VAL A 616 -4.16 19.95 -15.29
CA VAL A 616 -3.49 18.76 -15.85
C VAL A 616 -2.39 19.16 -16.84
N MET A 617 -2.72 20.03 -17.80
CA MET A 617 -1.75 20.53 -18.79
C MET A 617 -0.69 21.45 -18.17
N THR A 618 -1.03 22.22 -17.12
CA THR A 618 -0.06 23.11 -16.45
C THR A 618 0.94 22.34 -15.60
N VAL A 619 0.57 21.22 -14.98
CA VAL A 619 1.54 20.39 -14.22
C VAL A 619 2.53 19.72 -15.18
N ALA A 620 2.05 19.20 -16.32
CA ALA A 620 2.91 18.71 -17.41
C ALA A 620 3.95 19.78 -17.83
N ALA A 621 3.48 21.01 -18.09
CA ALA A 621 4.35 22.13 -18.47
C ALA A 621 5.25 22.67 -17.34
N LYS A 622 4.99 22.33 -16.06
CA LYS A 622 5.74 22.85 -14.90
C LYS A 622 6.93 21.98 -14.52
N LYS A 623 6.80 20.64 -14.57
CA LYS A 623 7.88 19.71 -14.19
C LYS A 623 9.14 19.89 -15.07
N ARG A 624 8.92 20.19 -16.36
CA ARG A 624 9.92 20.44 -17.42
C ARG A 624 10.78 21.72 -17.28
N LYS A 625 10.94 22.23 -16.05
CA LYS A 625 11.61 23.51 -15.74
C LYS A 625 12.57 23.47 -14.57
N GLU A 626 12.69 22.31 -13.91
CA GLU A 626 13.55 22.10 -12.75
C GLU A 626 14.62 21.01 -13.01
N ASP A 627 14.69 20.52 -14.26
CA ASP A 627 15.79 19.73 -14.87
C ASP A 627 16.74 20.64 -15.70
#